data_AF-A0A3S4TYA2-F1
#
_entry.id   AF-A0A3S4TYA2-F1
#
_cell.length_a   1.000
_cell.length_b   1.000
_cell.length_c   1.000
_cell.angle_alpha   90.00
_cell.angle_beta   90.00
_cell.angle_gamma   90.00
#
_symmetry.space_group_name_H-M   'P 1'
#
loop_
_entity.id
_entity.type
_entity.pdbx_description
1 polymer ?
#
loop_
_entity_poly.entity_id
_entity_poly.type
_entity_poly.pdbx_seq_one_letter_code
_entity_poly.pdbx_strand_id
1 'polypeptide(L)'
;MKATPVVSTNFYDPRREPVRTRPARATPIAASWRNSRRRVIVCTKLPAVPAVGPADWTDPNAVQSALLPVGDEAIRRTSLNAPETRERYMTKITHWIDGAPYEGQPSHTIPVENPATGKVVGELISASPADLDHAVASAKAAQKKWAKVSLAKRTAIMFKMRELVLAHQDELAKAIVEEHGKDYSDAIGEIQRGRETLDFACGINVALKGEYSSDISTGVDIHTIRQPVGVVAGICPFNFPVMVPMWMHPIAVAAGNAFILKPASPTPTASLIIARLYKEAGLPDGVFNVLAGDRNLVSNILTHPGIDAISFVGSTPVAHVIQDTGVAHGKRVQALGGANNHAIVLPDADLEFAAQHISAAAFGAAGERCMALPVVVAVGGIADKLAELVAANGAKIKVGFGLDEGVQMGPVITAKARDRIVGLIDDAEKRGAKVALDGRGLKVEGYEGGFWLGPTVLTHVPLDAPAYKEEIFGPVLCIVDAENYAEAIEIVNASEFGNGAAIFTNDGGYARRFQLDVEAGMVGVNVPIPTPVAYYSFGGWKESLLGDTHIHGPEGVHFYTRAKAITTRWPSESGAYAATMSFQREE
;
A
#
# COMPACT_ATOMS: atom_id res chain seq x y z
N MET A 1 -4.54 24.74 68.28
CA MET A 1 -3.87 24.35 69.54
C MET A 1 -2.83 23.28 69.22
N LYS A 2 -1.55 23.56 69.54
CA LYS A 2 -0.38 22.68 69.82
C LYS A 2 -0.17 21.41 68.98
N ALA A 3 1.01 21.00 68.52
CA ALA A 3 2.39 21.49 68.47
C ALA A 3 3.20 20.47 67.62
N THR A 4 4.23 20.93 66.90
CA THR A 4 5.29 20.10 66.28
C THR A 4 6.28 19.58 67.35
N PRO A 5 7.07 18.49 67.13
CA PRO A 5 8.40 18.61 66.49
C PRO A 5 8.88 17.36 65.66
N VAL A 6 9.59 17.54 64.53
CA VAL A 6 11.06 17.40 64.27
C VAL A 6 11.57 15.98 63.88
N VAL A 7 11.97 15.86 62.60
CA VAL A 7 13.21 15.28 61.97
C VAL A 7 13.81 13.95 62.48
N SER A 8 14.00 12.96 61.59
CA SER A 8 15.33 12.38 61.29
C SER A 8 15.36 11.59 59.97
N THR A 9 16.32 11.95 59.12
CA THR A 9 16.92 11.13 58.07
C THR A 9 17.92 10.16 58.71
N ASN A 10 18.06 8.92 58.20
CA ASN A 10 19.36 8.37 57.77
C ASN A 10 19.46 6.83 57.56
N PHE A 11 20.36 6.53 56.62
CA PHE A 11 21.35 5.44 56.50
C PHE A 11 20.94 4.01 56.08
N TYR A 12 21.37 3.74 54.84
CA TYR A 12 21.82 2.48 54.26
C TYR A 12 22.94 1.85 55.12
N ASP A 13 22.79 0.58 55.51
CA ASP A 13 23.82 -0.23 56.19
C ASP A 13 24.34 -1.32 55.24
N PRO A 14 25.61 -1.24 54.78
CA PRO A 14 26.20 -2.23 53.89
C PRO A 14 27.01 -3.28 54.66
N ARG A 15 26.40 -4.00 55.63
CA ARG A 15 27.04 -5.16 56.28
C ARG A 15 26.05 -6.27 56.62
N ARG A 16 25.65 -7.06 55.63
CA ARG A 16 25.19 -8.45 55.84
C ARG A 16 25.72 -9.37 54.75
N GLU A 17 26.58 -10.31 55.14
CA GLU A 17 27.05 -11.42 54.32
C GLU A 17 25.90 -12.37 53.94
N PRO A 18 25.91 -12.97 52.72
CA PRO A 18 24.89 -13.93 52.32
C PRO A 18 25.18 -15.33 52.87
N VAL A 19 24.15 -15.91 53.50
CA VAL A 19 24.10 -17.31 53.96
C VAL A 19 24.18 -18.25 52.75
N ARG A 20 25.18 -19.14 52.75
CA ARG A 20 25.36 -20.23 51.77
C ARG A 20 24.27 -21.29 51.91
N THR A 21 23.48 -21.51 50.86
CA THR A 21 22.66 -22.71 50.68
C THR A 21 23.37 -23.71 49.77
N ARG A 22 23.48 -24.97 50.22
CA ARG A 22 24.11 -26.09 49.49
C ARG A 22 23.19 -26.61 48.38
N PRO A 23 23.72 -27.06 47.23
CA PRO A 23 22.92 -27.68 46.17
C PRO A 23 22.57 -29.14 46.51
N ALA A 24 21.31 -29.51 46.25
CA ALA A 24 20.83 -30.89 46.34
C ALA A 24 21.35 -31.73 45.15
N ARG A 25 21.73 -32.97 45.47
CA ARG A 25 22.39 -33.94 44.59
C ARG A 25 21.49 -34.40 43.44
N ALA A 26 22.08 -34.49 42.26
CA ALA A 26 21.57 -35.22 41.10
C ALA A 26 21.80 -36.74 41.28
N THR A 27 20.81 -37.54 40.89
CA THR A 27 20.90 -39.01 40.77
C THR A 27 20.69 -39.39 39.30
N PRO A 28 21.53 -40.24 38.69
CA PRO A 28 21.45 -40.53 37.26
C PRO A 28 20.54 -41.73 36.97
N ILE A 29 19.69 -41.64 35.95
CA ILE A 29 18.98 -42.78 35.36
C ILE A 29 19.71 -43.21 34.10
N ALA A 30 20.23 -44.44 34.13
CA ALA A 30 20.89 -45.11 33.03
C ALA A 30 19.90 -45.89 32.15
N ALA A 31 20.08 -45.74 30.84
CA ALA A 31 19.98 -46.72 29.76
C ALA A 31 18.89 -47.83 29.76
N SER A 32 18.03 -47.76 28.74
CA SER A 32 17.70 -48.95 27.92
C SER A 32 17.18 -48.54 26.53
N TRP A 33 18.01 -48.64 25.49
CA TRP A 33 17.58 -48.69 24.09
C TRP A 33 18.20 -49.92 23.44
N ARG A 34 17.37 -50.90 23.06
CA ARG A 34 17.76 -52.05 22.23
C ARG A 34 17.15 -51.88 20.83
N ASN A 35 18.06 -51.82 19.86
CA ASN A 35 18.08 -52.54 18.58
C ASN A 35 16.81 -52.57 17.70
N SER A 36 16.89 -51.89 16.55
CA SER A 36 16.36 -52.41 15.28
C SER A 36 17.09 -51.83 14.05
N ARG A 37 18.04 -52.65 13.55
CA ARG A 37 18.39 -52.96 12.15
C ARG A 37 18.53 -51.81 11.11
N ARG A 38 19.80 -51.65 10.73
CA ARG A 38 20.38 -51.16 9.46
C ARG A 38 19.50 -51.34 8.20
N ARG A 39 19.36 -50.27 7.42
CA ARG A 39 19.45 -50.28 5.94
C ARG A 39 20.39 -49.15 5.51
N VAL A 40 21.53 -49.53 4.93
CA VAL A 40 22.48 -48.63 4.27
C VAL A 40 22.03 -48.54 2.81
N ILE A 41 21.71 -47.33 2.35
CA ILE A 41 21.55 -47.01 0.94
C ILE A 41 22.84 -46.31 0.50
N VAL A 42 23.48 -46.90 -0.50
CA VAL A 42 24.72 -46.46 -1.13
C VAL A 42 24.46 -45.15 -1.89
N CYS A 43 25.15 -44.08 -1.51
CA CYS A 43 25.12 -42.79 -2.18
C CYS A 43 26.27 -42.73 -3.20
N THR A 44 25.97 -42.56 -4.48
CA THR A 44 26.95 -42.46 -5.56
C THR A 44 27.47 -41.03 -5.72
N LYS A 45 28.78 -40.88 -5.51
CA LYS A 45 29.77 -39.93 -6.09
C LYS A 45 29.26 -38.55 -6.58
N LEU A 46 29.64 -37.51 -5.82
CA LEU A 46 29.87 -36.14 -6.33
C LEU A 46 31.37 -35.95 -6.62
N PRO A 47 31.78 -35.25 -7.68
CA PRO A 47 33.19 -34.98 -7.96
C PRO A 47 33.75 -33.86 -7.06
N ALA A 48 35.03 -34.01 -6.72
CA ALA A 48 35.78 -33.13 -5.82
C ALA A 48 36.06 -31.75 -6.43
N VAL A 49 35.90 -30.70 -5.61
CA VAL A 49 36.37 -29.33 -5.88
C VAL A 49 37.80 -29.20 -5.34
N PRO A 50 38.79 -28.69 -6.10
CA PRO A 50 40.12 -28.48 -5.57
C PRO A 50 40.17 -27.24 -4.66
N ALA A 51 40.89 -27.38 -3.55
CA ALA A 51 41.14 -26.30 -2.61
C ALA A 51 42.07 -25.24 -3.22
N VAL A 52 41.67 -23.98 -3.17
CA VAL A 52 42.50 -22.82 -3.54
C VAL A 52 43.08 -22.23 -2.25
N GLY A 53 44.41 -22.16 -2.17
CA GLY A 53 45.14 -21.51 -1.07
C GLY A 53 45.01 -19.98 -1.11
N PRO A 54 45.44 -19.28 -0.05
CA PRO A 54 45.20 -17.85 0.09
C PRO A 54 46.07 -17.06 -0.89
N ALA A 55 45.44 -16.26 -1.75
CA ALA A 55 46.12 -15.31 -2.63
C ALA A 55 45.98 -13.88 -2.11
N ASP A 56 47.10 -13.16 -2.15
CA ASP A 56 47.30 -11.75 -1.81
C ASP A 56 46.41 -10.81 -2.61
N TRP A 57 45.81 -9.81 -1.93
CA TRP A 57 44.86 -8.85 -2.49
C TRP A 57 45.50 -7.49 -2.81
N THR A 58 46.34 -7.40 -3.84
CA THR A 58 46.89 -6.09 -4.29
C THR A 58 47.00 -5.88 -5.82
N ASP A 59 46.16 -6.51 -6.66
CA ASP A 59 46.14 -6.21 -8.11
C ASP A 59 44.70 -5.99 -8.65
N PRO A 60 44.35 -4.80 -9.19
CA PRO A 60 43.00 -4.48 -9.68
C PRO A 60 42.57 -5.08 -11.03
N ASN A 61 43.39 -5.88 -11.73
CA ASN A 61 43.05 -6.36 -13.09
C ASN A 61 42.81 -7.87 -13.24
N ALA A 62 42.61 -8.62 -12.16
CA ALA A 62 42.45 -10.07 -12.19
C ALA A 62 41.01 -10.56 -11.89
N VAL A 63 40.00 -10.06 -12.61
CA VAL A 63 38.64 -10.67 -12.61
C VAL A 63 37.99 -10.57 -14.00
N GLN A 64 38.59 -11.21 -15.01
CA GLN A 64 37.89 -11.41 -16.29
C GLN A 64 38.42 -12.61 -17.10
N SER A 65 38.49 -13.80 -16.50
CA SER A 65 38.53 -15.06 -17.26
C SER A 65 38.45 -16.29 -16.35
N ALA A 66 37.24 -16.76 -16.02
CA ALA A 66 37.01 -18.16 -15.66
C ALA A 66 35.51 -18.46 -15.71
N LEU A 67 35.15 -19.56 -16.40
CA LEU A 67 33.82 -20.20 -16.50
C LEU A 67 32.92 -19.75 -17.67
N LEU A 68 33.24 -20.24 -18.87
CA LEU A 68 32.25 -20.62 -19.88
C LEU A 68 32.42 -22.13 -20.16
N PRO A 69 31.34 -22.92 -20.17
CA PRO A 69 31.25 -24.11 -21.00
C PRO A 69 30.52 -23.80 -22.31
N VAL A 70 31.10 -24.36 -23.37
CA VAL A 70 30.68 -24.33 -24.77
C VAL A 70 29.38 -25.12 -24.97
N GLY A 71 28.45 -24.58 -25.75
CA GLY A 71 27.37 -25.35 -26.40
C GLY A 71 26.03 -24.64 -26.52
N ASP A 72 25.83 -23.86 -27.59
CA ASP A 72 24.64 -23.93 -28.49
C ASP A 72 24.68 -22.76 -29.50
N GLU A 73 25.34 -22.97 -30.64
CA GLU A 73 25.42 -21.99 -31.74
C GLU A 73 24.67 -22.50 -32.98
N ALA A 74 23.47 -23.07 -32.77
CA ALA A 74 22.63 -23.60 -33.84
C ALA A 74 21.13 -23.28 -33.68
N ILE A 75 20.75 -22.15 -33.06
CA ILE A 75 19.37 -21.61 -33.13
C ILE A 75 19.39 -20.07 -33.18
N ARG A 76 20.16 -19.47 -34.10
CA ARG A 76 20.05 -18.04 -34.42
C ARG A 76 20.42 -17.81 -35.87
N ARG A 77 19.52 -18.12 -36.80
CA ARG A 77 19.43 -17.54 -38.17
C ARG A 77 18.38 -18.28 -38.99
N THR A 78 17.11 -17.96 -38.77
CA THR A 78 16.06 -18.05 -39.79
C THR A 78 14.79 -17.41 -39.24
N SER A 79 14.58 -16.13 -39.59
CA SER A 79 13.27 -15.46 -39.70
C SER A 79 13.50 -13.94 -39.60
N LEU A 80 14.09 -13.36 -40.65
CA LEU A 80 13.92 -11.95 -40.96
C LEU A 80 13.47 -11.94 -42.42
N ASN A 81 12.34 -11.29 -42.67
CA ASN A 81 11.58 -11.21 -43.92
C ASN A 81 10.44 -12.23 -44.07
N ALA A 82 9.32 -11.95 -43.39
CA ALA A 82 7.99 -12.31 -43.87
C ALA A 82 7.09 -11.05 -43.78
N PRO A 83 6.18 -10.81 -44.75
CA PRO A 83 5.38 -9.58 -44.80
C PRO A 83 4.40 -9.48 -43.62
N GLU A 84 4.25 -8.28 -43.08
CA GLU A 84 3.30 -7.96 -42.01
C GLU A 84 1.85 -8.06 -42.48
N THR A 85 1.25 -9.23 -42.27
CA THR A 85 -0.20 -9.37 -42.07
C THR A 85 -0.42 -10.21 -40.81
N ARG A 86 0.00 -9.70 -39.66
CA ARG A 86 -0.49 -10.19 -38.36
C ARG A 86 -1.74 -9.41 -38.01
N GLU A 87 -2.88 -10.02 -38.27
CA GLU A 87 -4.09 -9.81 -37.46
C GLU A 87 -3.64 -9.98 -36.00
N ARG A 88 -3.46 -8.88 -35.26
CA ARG A 88 -3.10 -8.94 -33.84
C ARG A 88 -4.29 -9.58 -33.13
N TYR A 89 -4.16 -10.85 -32.74
CA TYR A 89 -5.05 -11.44 -31.75
C TYR A 89 -4.95 -10.57 -30.49
N MET A 90 -5.98 -9.78 -30.21
CA MET A 90 -6.04 -8.97 -29.00
C MET A 90 -5.99 -9.90 -27.79
N THR A 91 -5.14 -9.56 -26.82
CA THR A 91 -4.95 -10.40 -25.62
C THR A 91 -6.22 -10.35 -24.78
N LYS A 92 -6.90 -11.49 -24.62
CA LYS A 92 -8.03 -11.62 -23.71
C LYS A 92 -7.53 -11.68 -22.27
N ILE A 93 -7.93 -10.73 -21.44
CA ILE A 93 -7.55 -10.64 -20.02
C ILE A 93 -8.67 -11.28 -19.20
N THR A 94 -8.34 -12.35 -18.48
CA THR A 94 -9.30 -13.22 -17.76
C THR A 94 -9.33 -12.93 -16.25
N HIS A 95 -10.20 -13.61 -15.51
CA HIS A 95 -10.19 -13.59 -14.05
C HIS A 95 -9.18 -14.59 -13.48
N TRP A 96 -8.96 -14.55 -12.18
CA TRP A 96 -8.23 -15.58 -11.44
C TRP A 96 -9.09 -16.11 -10.31
N ILE A 97 -9.55 -17.37 -10.40
CA ILE A 97 -10.38 -18.00 -9.38
C ILE A 97 -9.83 -19.40 -9.10
N ASP A 98 -9.82 -19.78 -7.82
CA ASP A 98 -9.42 -21.12 -7.39
C ASP A 98 -8.01 -21.55 -7.86
N GLY A 99 -7.09 -20.58 -7.92
CA GLY A 99 -5.69 -20.84 -8.26
C GLY A 99 -5.40 -21.05 -9.74
N ALA A 100 -6.30 -20.63 -10.64
CA ALA A 100 -6.11 -20.69 -12.08
C ALA A 100 -6.79 -19.50 -12.82
N PRO A 101 -6.39 -19.21 -14.07
CA PRO A 101 -7.16 -18.36 -14.97
C PRO A 101 -8.59 -18.88 -15.15
N TYR A 102 -9.57 -17.98 -15.12
CA TYR A 102 -10.99 -18.31 -15.20
C TYR A 102 -11.70 -17.37 -16.19
N GLU A 103 -12.35 -17.96 -17.19
CA GLU A 103 -13.09 -17.20 -18.22
C GLU A 103 -14.56 -16.98 -17.89
N GLY A 104 -15.17 -17.91 -17.15
CA GLY A 104 -16.56 -17.78 -16.70
C GLY A 104 -17.60 -17.55 -17.80
N GLN A 105 -18.65 -16.81 -17.44
CA GLN A 105 -19.69 -16.34 -18.35
C GLN A 105 -19.72 -14.81 -18.35
N PRO A 106 -18.74 -14.16 -19.02
CA PRO A 106 -18.56 -12.73 -18.88
C PRO A 106 -19.73 -11.97 -19.50
N SER A 107 -20.12 -10.88 -18.85
CA SER A 107 -21.25 -10.05 -19.31
C SER A 107 -20.92 -9.29 -20.60
N HIS A 108 -19.68 -8.84 -20.74
CA HIS A 108 -19.10 -8.15 -21.90
C HIS A 108 -17.57 -8.07 -21.75
N THR A 109 -16.87 -7.47 -22.72
CA THR A 109 -15.45 -7.11 -22.60
C THR A 109 -15.27 -5.60 -22.48
N ILE A 110 -14.20 -5.18 -21.81
CA ILE A 110 -13.80 -3.80 -21.60
C ILE A 110 -12.43 -3.61 -22.27
N PRO A 111 -12.25 -2.64 -23.17
CA PRO A 111 -10.95 -2.38 -23.77
C PRO A 111 -9.97 -1.83 -22.74
N VAL A 112 -8.75 -2.35 -22.75
CA VAL A 112 -7.59 -1.84 -21.99
C VAL A 112 -6.69 -1.11 -22.98
N GLU A 113 -6.49 0.18 -22.77
CA GLU A 113 -5.71 1.04 -23.66
C GLU A 113 -4.31 1.27 -23.10
N ASN A 114 -3.30 1.34 -23.97
CA ASN A 114 -2.01 1.91 -23.59
C ASN A 114 -2.09 3.44 -23.75
N PRO A 115 -2.01 4.21 -22.64
CA PRO A 115 -2.27 5.65 -22.67
C PRO A 115 -1.17 6.45 -23.36
N ALA A 116 0.02 5.89 -23.59
CA ALA A 116 1.07 6.54 -24.38
C ALA A 116 0.80 6.45 -25.88
N THR A 117 0.05 5.44 -26.34
CA THR A 117 -0.24 5.24 -27.76
C THR A 117 -1.69 5.55 -28.15
N GLY A 118 -2.60 5.53 -27.17
CA GLY A 118 -4.05 5.61 -27.38
C GLY A 118 -4.65 4.36 -28.04
N LYS A 119 -3.92 3.24 -28.08
CA LYS A 119 -4.35 1.99 -28.73
C LYS A 119 -4.77 0.95 -27.70
N VAL A 120 -5.77 0.14 -28.04
CA VAL A 120 -6.17 -1.04 -27.24
C VAL A 120 -5.05 -2.08 -27.26
N VAL A 121 -4.65 -2.55 -26.08
CA VAL A 121 -3.62 -3.58 -25.84
C VAL A 121 -4.20 -4.88 -25.28
N GLY A 122 -5.43 -4.86 -24.78
CA GLY A 122 -6.11 -6.05 -24.29
C GLY A 122 -7.62 -5.87 -24.15
N GLU A 123 -8.33 -6.98 -24.05
CA GLU A 123 -9.79 -7.05 -23.84
C GLU A 123 -10.07 -7.75 -22.51
N LEU A 124 -10.46 -6.97 -21.51
CA LEU A 124 -10.76 -7.46 -20.16
C LEU A 124 -12.18 -8.00 -20.10
N ILE A 125 -12.34 -9.27 -19.69
CA ILE A 125 -13.67 -9.81 -19.43
C ILE A 125 -14.29 -9.16 -18.18
N SER A 126 -15.56 -8.79 -18.25
CA SER A 126 -16.31 -8.22 -17.12
C SER A 126 -17.18 -9.28 -16.44
N ALA A 127 -16.92 -9.55 -15.17
CA ALA A 127 -17.57 -10.60 -14.41
C ALA A 127 -19.09 -10.44 -14.35
N SER A 128 -19.81 -11.54 -14.54
CA SER A 128 -21.24 -11.62 -14.28
C SER A 128 -21.53 -11.83 -12.78
N PRO A 129 -22.80 -11.69 -12.33
CA PRO A 129 -23.20 -12.11 -10.99
C PRO A 129 -22.86 -13.58 -10.68
N ALA A 130 -22.97 -14.48 -11.67
CA ALA A 130 -22.64 -15.89 -11.50
C ALA A 130 -21.14 -16.12 -11.27
N ASP A 131 -20.28 -15.32 -11.91
CA ASP A 131 -18.84 -15.38 -11.69
C ASP A 131 -18.47 -14.88 -10.28
N LEU A 132 -19.18 -13.87 -9.77
CA LEU A 132 -19.04 -13.40 -8.38
C LEU A 132 -19.46 -14.49 -7.38
N ASP A 133 -20.63 -15.12 -7.59
CA ASP A 133 -21.10 -16.21 -6.73
C ASP A 133 -20.09 -17.36 -6.69
N HIS A 134 -19.51 -17.70 -7.84
CA HIS A 134 -18.47 -18.72 -7.96
C HIS A 134 -17.20 -18.34 -7.18
N ALA A 135 -16.70 -17.11 -7.36
CA ALA A 135 -15.54 -16.60 -6.63
C ALA A 135 -15.75 -16.63 -5.11
N VAL A 136 -16.92 -16.20 -4.63
CA VAL A 136 -17.24 -16.18 -3.21
C VAL A 136 -17.41 -17.60 -2.65
N ALA A 137 -17.99 -18.53 -3.41
CA ALA A 137 -18.10 -19.93 -3.01
C ALA A 137 -16.71 -20.58 -2.82
N SER A 138 -15.80 -20.38 -3.78
CA SER A 138 -14.39 -20.84 -3.67
C SER A 138 -13.71 -20.20 -2.46
N ALA A 139 -13.80 -18.87 -2.31
CA ALA A 139 -13.21 -18.13 -1.19
C ALA A 139 -13.70 -18.63 0.17
N LYS A 140 -15.01 -18.84 0.34
CA LYS A 140 -15.59 -19.38 1.58
C LYS A 140 -15.09 -20.78 1.91
N ALA A 141 -14.98 -21.66 0.91
CA ALA A 141 -14.50 -23.03 1.11
C ALA A 141 -13.03 -23.05 1.52
N ALA A 142 -12.20 -22.22 0.88
CA ALA A 142 -10.78 -22.07 1.17
C ALA A 142 -10.54 -21.44 2.55
N GLN A 143 -11.26 -20.35 2.86
CA GLN A 143 -11.10 -19.58 4.11
C GLN A 143 -11.26 -20.45 5.36
N LYS A 144 -12.27 -21.33 5.39
CA LYS A 144 -12.53 -22.23 6.52
C LYS A 144 -11.33 -23.13 6.86
N LYS A 145 -10.57 -23.54 5.84
CA LYS A 145 -9.35 -24.34 5.99
C LYS A 145 -8.17 -23.43 6.33
N TRP A 146 -8.03 -22.32 5.62
CA TRP A 146 -6.93 -21.37 5.76
C TRP A 146 -6.84 -20.75 7.16
N ALA A 147 -7.96 -20.39 7.77
CA ALA A 147 -8.00 -19.84 9.13
C ALA A 147 -7.46 -20.79 10.22
N LYS A 148 -7.40 -22.10 9.92
CA LYS A 148 -6.86 -23.13 10.83
C LYS A 148 -5.39 -23.44 10.57
N VAL A 149 -4.80 -22.87 9.52
CA VAL A 149 -3.38 -23.04 9.20
C VAL A 149 -2.53 -22.29 10.24
N SER A 150 -1.45 -22.94 10.68
CA SER A 150 -0.55 -22.37 11.69
C SER A 150 0.04 -21.04 11.23
N LEU A 151 0.30 -20.13 12.17
CA LEU A 151 0.95 -18.84 11.88
C LEU A 151 2.29 -19.03 11.16
N ALA A 152 3.09 -20.02 11.56
CA ALA A 152 4.38 -20.32 10.91
C ALA A 152 4.24 -20.57 9.40
N LYS A 153 3.21 -21.32 8.97
CA LYS A 153 2.98 -21.58 7.54
C LYS A 153 2.45 -20.34 6.81
N ARG A 154 1.57 -19.54 7.45
CA ARG A 154 1.08 -18.28 6.87
C ARG A 154 2.23 -17.28 6.67
N THR A 155 3.08 -17.13 7.67
CA THR A 155 4.30 -16.30 7.61
C THR A 155 5.27 -16.78 6.53
N ALA A 156 5.52 -18.08 6.40
CA ALA A 156 6.41 -18.61 5.35
C ALA A 156 5.94 -18.27 3.93
N ILE A 157 4.62 -18.27 3.69
CA ILE A 157 4.04 -17.84 2.40
C ILE A 157 4.26 -16.34 2.17
N MET A 158 4.14 -15.49 3.21
CA MET A 158 4.43 -14.05 3.07
C MET A 158 5.91 -13.79 2.74
N PHE A 159 6.84 -14.51 3.37
CA PHE A 159 8.27 -14.45 3.01
C PHE A 159 8.50 -14.86 1.56
N LYS A 160 7.89 -15.97 1.10
CA LYS A 160 8.02 -16.39 -0.29
C LYS A 160 7.42 -15.38 -1.27
N MET A 161 6.27 -14.78 -0.94
CA MET A 161 5.66 -13.73 -1.74
C MET A 161 6.54 -12.50 -1.87
N ARG A 162 7.17 -12.07 -0.77
CA ARG A 162 8.13 -10.95 -0.78
C ARG A 162 9.27 -11.19 -1.79
N GLU A 163 9.87 -12.38 -1.77
CA GLU A 163 10.95 -12.73 -2.71
C GLU A 163 10.45 -12.84 -4.16
N LEU A 164 9.26 -13.41 -4.38
CA LEU A 164 8.68 -13.52 -5.72
C LEU A 164 8.34 -12.16 -6.32
N VAL A 165 7.77 -11.25 -5.53
CA VAL A 165 7.48 -9.88 -6.00
C VAL A 165 8.77 -9.16 -6.39
N LEU A 166 9.85 -9.33 -5.61
CA LEU A 166 11.16 -8.77 -5.97
C LEU A 166 11.71 -9.40 -7.26
N ALA A 167 11.63 -10.73 -7.40
CA ALA A 167 12.12 -11.44 -8.59
C ALA A 167 11.34 -11.11 -9.87
N HIS A 168 10.06 -10.73 -9.74
CA HIS A 168 9.17 -10.40 -10.85
C HIS A 168 8.86 -8.90 -10.96
N GLN A 169 9.62 -8.02 -10.30
CA GLN A 169 9.34 -6.58 -10.29
C GLN A 169 9.38 -5.97 -11.71
N ASP A 170 10.22 -6.47 -12.60
CA ASP A 170 10.31 -5.99 -13.99
C ASP A 170 9.08 -6.36 -14.81
N GLU A 171 8.51 -7.54 -14.54
CA GLU A 171 7.26 -8.00 -15.18
C GLU A 171 6.08 -7.13 -14.72
N LEU A 172 6.00 -6.87 -13.42
CA LEU A 172 5.01 -5.98 -12.83
C LEU A 172 5.16 -4.54 -13.34
N ALA A 173 6.39 -4.02 -13.40
CA ALA A 173 6.66 -2.66 -13.85
C ALA A 173 6.25 -2.47 -15.31
N LYS A 174 6.53 -3.44 -16.18
CA LYS A 174 6.07 -3.39 -17.58
C LYS A 174 4.55 -3.39 -17.69
N ALA A 175 3.84 -4.22 -16.91
CA ALA A 175 2.38 -4.21 -16.90
C ALA A 175 1.83 -2.85 -16.45
N ILE A 176 2.43 -2.24 -15.40
CA ILE A 176 2.07 -0.90 -14.94
C ILE A 176 2.31 0.14 -16.04
N VAL A 177 3.50 0.17 -16.65
CA VAL A 177 3.84 1.18 -17.66
C VAL A 177 2.93 1.04 -18.90
N GLU A 178 2.64 -0.18 -19.35
CA GLU A 178 1.81 -0.42 -20.53
C GLU A 178 0.33 -0.03 -20.34
N GLU A 179 -0.23 -0.27 -19.15
CA GLU A 179 -1.67 -0.05 -18.90
C GLU A 179 -1.96 1.27 -18.16
N HIS A 180 -1.06 1.75 -17.30
CA HIS A 180 -1.20 3.05 -16.60
C HIS A 180 -0.48 4.17 -17.34
N GLY A 181 0.71 3.92 -17.90
CA GLY A 181 1.52 4.92 -18.58
C GLY A 181 2.62 5.58 -17.74
N LYS A 182 2.62 5.45 -16.40
CA LYS A 182 3.70 6.04 -15.57
C LYS A 182 5.07 5.51 -15.99
N ASP A 183 6.12 6.26 -15.69
CA ASP A 183 7.48 5.83 -16.01
C ASP A 183 7.91 4.60 -15.19
N TYR A 184 8.90 3.90 -15.73
CA TYR A 184 9.40 2.67 -15.13
C TYR A 184 9.97 2.88 -13.71
N SER A 185 10.60 4.02 -13.41
CA SER A 185 11.11 4.30 -12.06
C SER A 185 9.98 4.47 -11.06
N ASP A 186 8.92 5.20 -11.43
CA ASP A 186 7.71 5.30 -10.60
C ASP A 186 7.00 3.96 -10.42
N ALA A 187 6.97 3.10 -11.45
CA ALA A 187 6.42 1.75 -11.34
C ALA A 187 7.23 0.87 -10.37
N ILE A 188 8.57 0.95 -10.40
CA ILE A 188 9.43 0.27 -9.42
C ILE A 188 9.22 0.82 -8.01
N GLY A 189 9.12 2.14 -7.87
CA GLY A 189 8.82 2.78 -6.58
C GLY A 189 7.49 2.30 -6.00
N GLU A 190 6.44 2.19 -6.83
CA GLU A 190 5.16 1.62 -6.45
C GLU A 190 5.30 0.18 -5.93
N ILE A 191 5.99 -0.69 -6.69
CA ILE A 191 6.17 -2.10 -6.30
C ILE A 191 6.95 -2.19 -4.98
N GLN A 192 7.97 -1.37 -4.80
CA GLN A 192 8.74 -1.30 -3.56
C GLN A 192 7.85 -0.92 -2.37
N ARG A 193 7.01 0.12 -2.51
CA ARG A 193 6.08 0.55 -1.45
C ARG A 193 5.01 -0.51 -1.15
N GLY A 194 4.52 -1.21 -2.16
CA GLY A 194 3.65 -2.38 -1.97
C GLY A 194 4.35 -3.49 -1.18
N ARG A 195 5.61 -3.79 -1.51
CA ARG A 195 6.43 -4.81 -0.83
C ARG A 195 6.68 -4.48 0.64
N GLU A 196 6.77 -3.22 1.04
CA GLU A 196 6.86 -2.85 2.47
C GLU A 196 5.67 -3.41 3.27
N THR A 197 4.48 -3.54 2.67
CA THR A 197 3.32 -4.15 3.33
C THR A 197 3.46 -5.67 3.46
N LEU A 198 4.12 -6.32 2.49
CA LEU A 198 4.53 -7.73 2.62
C LEU A 198 5.58 -7.91 3.73
N ASP A 199 6.53 -6.97 3.86
CA ASP A 199 7.52 -6.97 4.94
C ASP A 199 6.82 -6.91 6.31
N PHE A 200 5.84 -6.01 6.48
CA PHE A 200 5.01 -5.96 7.68
C PHE A 200 4.22 -7.26 7.91
N ALA A 201 3.61 -7.82 6.85
CA ALA A 201 2.86 -9.07 6.93
C ALA A 201 3.73 -10.30 7.28
N CYS A 202 5.05 -10.26 7.04
CA CYS A 202 5.96 -11.31 7.53
C CYS A 202 5.99 -11.35 9.08
N GLY A 203 5.77 -10.21 9.74
CA GLY A 203 5.66 -10.06 11.19
C GLY A 203 4.25 -10.29 11.77
N ILE A 204 3.32 -10.87 11.00
CA ILE A 204 1.91 -11.01 11.41
C ILE A 204 1.70 -11.75 12.73
N ASN A 205 2.63 -12.63 13.12
CA ASN A 205 2.61 -13.35 14.39
C ASN A 205 2.69 -12.42 15.60
N VAL A 206 3.41 -11.31 15.50
CA VAL A 206 3.47 -10.28 16.56
C VAL A 206 2.22 -9.43 16.51
N ALA A 207 1.80 -9.00 15.32
CA ALA A 207 0.66 -8.11 15.14
C ALA A 207 -0.69 -8.76 15.54
N LEU A 208 -0.79 -10.09 15.52
CA LEU A 208 -2.01 -10.82 15.93
C LEU A 208 -2.10 -11.14 17.42
N LYS A 209 -1.10 -10.77 18.23
CA LYS A 209 -1.17 -10.97 19.68
C LYS A 209 -2.39 -10.26 20.24
N GLY A 210 -3.12 -10.95 21.12
CA GLY A 210 -4.08 -10.31 21.99
C GLY A 210 -3.43 -9.90 23.31
N GLU A 211 -4.27 -9.54 24.25
CA GLU A 211 -3.90 -9.10 25.59
C GLU A 211 -4.24 -10.20 26.59
N TYR A 212 -3.54 -10.22 27.74
CA TYR A 212 -3.79 -11.17 28.82
C TYR A 212 -3.64 -10.44 30.16
N SER A 213 -4.60 -10.65 31.05
CA SER A 213 -4.53 -10.24 32.45
C SER A 213 -4.83 -11.45 33.33
N SER A 214 -3.89 -11.76 34.23
CA SER A 214 -4.11 -12.76 35.29
C SER A 214 -4.93 -12.16 36.42
N ASP A 215 -5.66 -13.02 37.13
CA ASP A 215 -6.31 -12.67 38.40
C ASP A 215 -7.18 -11.40 38.35
N ILE A 216 -7.94 -11.20 37.27
CA ILE A 216 -8.96 -10.13 37.21
C ILE A 216 -10.08 -10.33 38.24
N SER A 217 -10.13 -11.52 38.81
CA SER A 217 -10.82 -11.90 40.04
C SER A 217 -10.14 -13.16 40.59
N THR A 218 -10.42 -13.55 41.83
CA THR A 218 -9.85 -14.75 42.44
C THR A 218 -10.04 -15.99 41.56
N GLY A 219 -8.93 -16.53 41.06
CA GLY A 219 -8.90 -17.71 40.17
C GLY A 219 -9.52 -17.47 38.79
N VAL A 220 -9.55 -16.23 38.31
CA VAL A 220 -10.10 -15.85 37.00
C VAL A 220 -9.10 -15.05 36.20
N ASP A 221 -8.75 -15.58 35.03
CA ASP A 221 -7.96 -14.87 34.03
C ASP A 221 -8.84 -14.37 32.90
N ILE A 222 -8.36 -13.37 32.18
CA ILE A 222 -8.94 -12.94 30.90
C ILE A 222 -7.85 -12.80 29.84
N HIS A 223 -8.17 -13.18 28.61
CA HIS A 223 -7.36 -12.82 27.46
C HIS A 223 -8.19 -12.55 26.22
N THR A 224 -7.61 -11.84 25.26
CA THR A 224 -8.19 -11.65 23.94
C THR A 224 -7.45 -12.47 22.89
N ILE A 225 -8.17 -12.93 21.87
CA ILE A 225 -7.59 -13.48 20.64
C ILE A 225 -8.12 -12.70 19.44
N ARG A 226 -7.32 -12.58 18.38
CA ARG A 226 -7.74 -12.02 17.10
C ARG A 226 -8.05 -13.14 16.10
N GLN A 227 -9.27 -13.16 15.58
CA GLN A 227 -9.72 -14.12 14.57
C GLN A 227 -10.02 -13.42 13.23
N PRO A 228 -9.82 -14.09 12.08
CA PRO A 228 -10.16 -13.51 10.78
C PRO A 228 -11.66 -13.15 10.68
N VAL A 229 -11.96 -12.18 9.82
CA VAL A 229 -13.32 -11.72 9.56
C VAL A 229 -14.08 -12.70 8.67
N GLY A 230 -13.39 -13.33 7.70
CA GLY A 230 -13.98 -14.27 6.76
C GLY A 230 -13.50 -13.99 5.33
N VAL A 231 -14.44 -13.74 4.42
CA VAL A 231 -14.16 -13.33 3.03
C VAL A 231 -14.15 -11.82 2.93
N VAL A 232 -13.06 -11.28 2.40
CA VAL A 232 -12.84 -9.83 2.25
C VAL A 232 -12.82 -9.48 0.76
N ALA A 233 -13.45 -8.37 0.39
CA ALA A 233 -13.31 -7.78 -0.93
C ALA A 233 -12.43 -6.53 -0.88
N GLY A 234 -11.47 -6.42 -1.82
CA GLY A 234 -10.68 -5.22 -2.05
C GLY A 234 -11.05 -4.59 -3.38
N ILE A 235 -11.42 -3.31 -3.39
CA ILE A 235 -11.76 -2.57 -4.61
C ILE A 235 -10.73 -1.44 -4.77
N CYS A 236 -9.94 -1.50 -5.85
CA CYS A 236 -8.75 -0.67 -6.01
C CYS A 236 -8.86 0.32 -7.19
N PRO A 237 -8.15 1.46 -7.11
CA PRO A 237 -8.10 2.47 -8.16
C PRO A 237 -7.09 2.10 -9.24
N PHE A 238 -7.10 2.83 -10.35
CA PHE A 238 -6.19 2.58 -11.48
C PHE A 238 -4.76 3.01 -11.20
N ASN A 239 -4.59 4.02 -10.34
CA ASN A 239 -3.36 4.80 -10.28
C ASN A 239 -2.21 4.09 -9.57
N PHE A 240 -2.50 3.06 -8.79
CA PHE A 240 -1.50 2.22 -8.13
C PHE A 240 -1.97 0.76 -8.13
N PRO A 241 -1.92 0.08 -9.29
CA PRO A 241 -2.51 -1.26 -9.48
C PRO A 241 -1.71 -2.39 -8.80
N VAL A 242 -0.58 -2.10 -8.16
CA VAL A 242 0.18 -3.03 -7.32
C VAL A 242 0.21 -2.57 -5.87
N MET A 243 0.60 -1.32 -5.60
CA MET A 243 0.78 -0.84 -4.22
C MET A 243 -0.53 -0.87 -3.42
N VAL A 244 -1.63 -0.33 -3.97
CA VAL A 244 -2.89 -0.24 -3.25
C VAL A 244 -3.53 -1.62 -3.00
N PRO A 245 -3.54 -2.56 -3.98
CA PRO A 245 -3.88 -3.95 -3.68
C PRO A 245 -3.03 -4.55 -2.56
N MET A 246 -1.72 -4.30 -2.57
CA MET A 246 -0.79 -4.78 -1.53
C MET A 246 -1.01 -4.13 -0.16
N TRP A 247 -1.67 -2.98 -0.07
CA TRP A 247 -2.12 -2.45 1.24
C TRP A 247 -3.20 -3.33 1.88
N MET A 248 -3.89 -4.13 1.08
CA MET A 248 -5.05 -4.92 1.51
C MET A 248 -4.72 -6.41 1.65
N HIS A 249 -4.40 -7.07 0.53
CA HIS A 249 -4.39 -8.53 0.46
C HIS A 249 -3.32 -9.21 1.33
N PRO A 250 -2.09 -8.68 1.52
CA PRO A 250 -1.07 -9.35 2.33
C PRO A 250 -1.51 -9.50 3.78
N ILE A 251 -2.00 -8.42 4.39
CA ILE A 251 -2.43 -8.43 5.79
C ILE A 251 -3.69 -9.27 5.94
N ALA A 252 -4.66 -9.13 5.03
CA ALA A 252 -5.90 -9.92 5.07
C ALA A 252 -5.61 -11.43 4.99
N VAL A 253 -4.79 -11.86 4.03
CA VAL A 253 -4.40 -13.26 3.84
C VAL A 253 -3.58 -13.76 5.03
N ALA A 254 -2.58 -12.99 5.49
CA ALA A 254 -1.75 -13.35 6.64
C ALA A 254 -2.59 -13.50 7.94
N ALA A 255 -3.62 -12.67 8.12
CA ALA A 255 -4.57 -12.75 9.23
C ALA A 255 -5.52 -13.96 9.15
N GLY A 256 -5.61 -14.64 8.00
CA GLY A 256 -6.40 -15.87 7.82
C GLY A 256 -7.71 -15.68 7.06
N ASN A 257 -7.86 -14.57 6.36
CA ASN A 257 -9.02 -14.32 5.50
C ASN A 257 -8.79 -14.92 4.10
N ALA A 258 -9.88 -15.15 3.37
CA ALA A 258 -9.81 -15.23 1.92
C ALA A 258 -10.10 -13.85 1.33
N PHE A 259 -9.56 -13.56 0.16
CA PHE A 259 -9.57 -12.23 -0.44
C PHE A 259 -10.02 -12.30 -1.89
N ILE A 260 -10.94 -11.40 -2.25
CA ILE A 260 -11.40 -11.17 -3.63
C ILE A 260 -10.97 -9.76 -4.02
N LEU A 261 -10.01 -9.67 -4.92
CA LEU A 261 -9.52 -8.40 -5.44
C LEU A 261 -10.30 -8.02 -6.70
N LYS A 262 -10.92 -6.83 -6.68
CA LYS A 262 -11.48 -6.15 -7.84
C LYS A 262 -10.51 -5.04 -8.27
N PRO A 263 -9.65 -5.28 -9.28
CA PRO A 263 -8.76 -4.24 -9.79
C PRO A 263 -9.54 -3.19 -10.58
N ALA A 264 -8.89 -2.07 -10.87
CA ALA A 264 -9.41 -1.12 -11.84
C ALA A 264 -9.36 -1.72 -13.25
N SER A 265 -10.43 -1.52 -14.02
CA SER A 265 -10.54 -2.05 -15.38
C SER A 265 -9.45 -1.55 -16.35
N PRO A 266 -8.91 -0.31 -16.23
CA PRO A 266 -7.84 0.15 -17.11
C PRO A 266 -6.47 -0.51 -16.83
N THR A 267 -6.23 -1.07 -15.65
CA THR A 267 -4.91 -1.58 -15.22
C THR A 267 -4.98 -2.97 -14.55
N PRO A 268 -5.62 -3.98 -15.17
CA PRO A 268 -5.92 -5.25 -14.52
C PRO A 268 -4.74 -6.23 -14.45
N THR A 269 -3.76 -6.13 -15.35
CA THR A 269 -2.79 -7.22 -15.58
C THR A 269 -1.88 -7.45 -14.39
N ALA A 270 -1.46 -6.39 -13.71
CA ALA A 270 -0.59 -6.50 -12.54
C ALA A 270 -1.21 -7.35 -11.42
N SER A 271 -2.54 -7.26 -11.22
CA SER A 271 -3.25 -8.07 -10.22
C SER A 271 -3.25 -9.57 -10.57
N LEU A 272 -3.32 -9.92 -11.86
CA LEU A 272 -3.25 -11.31 -12.31
C LEU A 272 -1.83 -11.90 -12.13
N ILE A 273 -0.80 -11.08 -12.34
CA ILE A 273 0.59 -11.47 -12.03
C ILE A 273 0.70 -11.80 -10.54
N ILE A 274 0.21 -10.92 -9.65
CA ILE A 274 0.21 -11.17 -8.19
C ILE A 274 -0.54 -12.47 -7.83
N ALA A 275 -1.66 -12.76 -8.50
CA ALA A 275 -2.41 -14.00 -8.28
C ALA A 275 -1.60 -15.26 -8.64
N ARG A 276 -0.88 -15.22 -9.78
CA ARG A 276 0.07 -16.27 -10.19
C ARG A 276 1.20 -16.43 -9.17
N LEU A 277 1.75 -15.32 -8.66
CA LEU A 277 2.80 -15.36 -7.64
C LEU A 277 2.31 -15.98 -6.33
N TYR A 278 1.06 -15.73 -5.92
CA TYR A 278 0.47 -16.39 -4.74
C TYR A 278 0.37 -17.90 -4.89
N LYS A 279 -0.03 -18.37 -6.08
CA LYS A 279 -0.04 -19.80 -6.40
C LYS A 279 1.37 -20.38 -6.31
N GLU A 280 2.36 -19.72 -6.89
CA GLU A 280 3.76 -20.12 -6.81
C GLU A 280 4.28 -20.10 -5.37
N ALA A 281 3.84 -19.14 -4.55
CA ALA A 281 4.18 -19.06 -3.13
C ALA A 281 3.60 -20.22 -2.30
N GLY A 282 2.69 -21.02 -2.87
CA GLY A 282 2.04 -22.14 -2.19
C GLY A 282 0.83 -21.72 -1.36
N LEU A 283 0.23 -20.57 -1.67
CA LEU A 283 -1.05 -20.18 -1.09
C LEU A 283 -2.12 -21.19 -1.56
N PRO A 284 -2.99 -21.70 -0.66
CA PRO A 284 -4.07 -22.61 -1.07
C PRO A 284 -5.02 -21.96 -2.06
N ASP A 285 -5.49 -22.77 -3.01
CA ASP A 285 -6.46 -22.37 -4.02
C ASP A 285 -7.73 -21.80 -3.36
N GLY A 286 -8.25 -20.72 -3.97
CA GLY A 286 -9.41 -19.99 -3.49
C GLY A 286 -9.14 -18.98 -2.38
N VAL A 287 -7.96 -18.96 -1.74
CA VAL A 287 -7.65 -17.95 -0.71
C VAL A 287 -7.46 -16.56 -1.30
N PHE A 288 -6.89 -16.45 -2.51
CA PHE A 288 -6.76 -15.19 -3.24
C PHE A 288 -7.37 -15.34 -4.63
N ASN A 289 -8.33 -14.48 -4.95
CA ASN A 289 -9.02 -14.45 -6.24
C ASN A 289 -8.99 -13.02 -6.79
N VAL A 290 -8.95 -12.90 -8.12
CA VAL A 290 -9.03 -11.62 -8.84
C VAL A 290 -10.25 -11.68 -9.74
N LEU A 291 -11.19 -10.77 -9.51
CA LEU A 291 -12.43 -10.68 -10.27
C LEU A 291 -12.59 -9.25 -10.79
N ALA A 292 -12.48 -9.09 -12.10
CA ALA A 292 -12.50 -7.79 -12.74
C ALA A 292 -13.88 -7.48 -13.33
N GLY A 293 -14.20 -6.19 -13.47
CA GLY A 293 -15.48 -5.76 -14.01
C GLY A 293 -15.75 -4.28 -13.78
N ASP A 294 -16.93 -3.85 -14.19
CA ASP A 294 -17.36 -2.46 -14.14
C ASP A 294 -17.95 -2.07 -12.76
N ARG A 295 -18.79 -1.03 -12.74
CA ARG A 295 -19.52 -0.56 -11.55
C ARG A 295 -20.59 -1.56 -11.10
N ASN A 296 -21.16 -2.36 -12.00
CA ASN A 296 -22.19 -3.34 -11.64
C ASN A 296 -21.59 -4.45 -10.76
N LEU A 297 -20.37 -4.91 -11.08
CA LEU A 297 -19.64 -5.84 -10.21
C LEU A 297 -19.43 -5.26 -8.81
N VAL A 298 -19.07 -3.97 -8.71
CA VAL A 298 -18.93 -3.29 -7.41
C VAL A 298 -20.25 -3.35 -6.64
N SER A 299 -21.37 -2.94 -7.23
CA SER A 299 -22.69 -3.01 -6.59
C SER A 299 -23.03 -4.43 -6.12
N ASN A 300 -22.71 -5.46 -6.91
CA ASN A 300 -22.92 -6.85 -6.52
C ASN A 300 -22.04 -7.25 -5.33
N ILE A 301 -20.76 -6.84 -5.29
CA ILE A 301 -19.86 -7.05 -4.14
C ILE A 301 -20.43 -6.43 -2.86
N LEU A 302 -20.96 -5.20 -2.95
CA LEU A 302 -21.50 -4.46 -1.80
C LEU A 302 -22.70 -5.14 -1.14
N THR A 303 -23.48 -5.92 -1.89
CA THR A 303 -24.71 -6.54 -1.40
C THR A 303 -24.59 -8.05 -1.21
N HIS A 304 -23.56 -8.69 -1.77
CA HIS A 304 -23.42 -10.14 -1.74
C HIS A 304 -23.30 -10.67 -0.28
N PRO A 305 -24.17 -11.59 0.17
CA PRO A 305 -24.23 -12.03 1.58
C PRO A 305 -23.04 -12.87 2.02
N GLY A 306 -22.16 -13.24 1.09
CA GLY A 306 -20.95 -14.00 1.36
C GLY A 306 -19.66 -13.21 1.54
N ILE A 307 -19.72 -11.88 1.57
CA ILE A 307 -18.58 -10.99 1.80
C ILE A 307 -18.76 -10.31 3.15
N ASP A 308 -17.76 -10.44 4.03
CA ASP A 308 -17.81 -10.01 5.43
C ASP A 308 -17.21 -8.61 5.66
N ALA A 309 -16.27 -8.19 4.81
CA ALA A 309 -15.66 -6.86 4.88
C ALA A 309 -15.25 -6.34 3.50
N ILE A 310 -15.22 -5.02 3.34
CA ILE A 310 -14.85 -4.32 2.10
C ILE A 310 -13.78 -3.28 2.41
N SER A 311 -12.66 -3.35 1.70
CA SER A 311 -11.63 -2.32 1.68
C SER A 311 -11.68 -1.62 0.33
N PHE A 312 -11.85 -0.30 0.33
CA PHE A 312 -11.96 0.50 -0.88
C PHE A 312 -10.97 1.65 -0.86
N VAL A 313 -10.36 1.92 -2.02
CA VAL A 313 -9.62 3.14 -2.31
C VAL A 313 -10.06 3.64 -3.67
N GLY A 314 -10.42 4.92 -3.77
CA GLY A 314 -10.84 5.56 -5.00
C GLY A 314 -11.36 6.96 -4.75
N SER A 315 -12.26 7.47 -5.60
CA SER A 315 -12.79 8.83 -5.43
C SER A 315 -13.81 8.92 -4.30
N THR A 316 -13.89 10.08 -3.65
CA THR A 316 -14.84 10.35 -2.55
C THR A 316 -16.30 10.04 -2.89
N PRO A 317 -16.85 10.44 -4.07
CA PRO A 317 -18.24 10.10 -4.40
C PRO A 317 -18.50 8.60 -4.43
N VAL A 318 -17.52 7.80 -4.85
CA VAL A 318 -17.62 6.34 -4.84
C VAL A 318 -17.43 5.80 -3.42
N ALA A 319 -16.51 6.37 -2.63
CA ALA A 319 -16.30 6.00 -1.23
C ALA A 319 -17.61 6.07 -0.43
N HIS A 320 -18.41 7.13 -0.59
CA HIS A 320 -19.74 7.26 0.04
C HIS A 320 -20.67 6.10 -0.33
N VAL A 321 -20.78 5.80 -1.63
CA VAL A 321 -21.61 4.67 -2.10
C VAL A 321 -21.16 3.35 -1.48
N ILE A 322 -19.84 3.11 -1.41
CA ILE A 322 -19.26 1.90 -0.83
C ILE A 322 -19.55 1.81 0.67
N GLN A 323 -19.31 2.91 1.40
CA GLN A 323 -19.53 3.02 2.84
C GLN A 323 -21.01 2.77 3.18
N ASP A 324 -21.90 3.56 2.60
CA ASP A 324 -23.33 3.52 2.92
C ASP A 324 -23.96 2.18 2.54
N THR A 325 -23.70 1.70 1.32
CA THR A 325 -24.29 0.44 0.84
C THR A 325 -23.70 -0.75 1.60
N GLY A 326 -22.38 -0.78 1.80
CA GLY A 326 -21.71 -1.89 2.49
C GLY A 326 -22.16 -2.02 3.94
N VAL A 327 -22.20 -0.90 4.69
CA VAL A 327 -22.64 -0.87 6.08
C VAL A 327 -24.14 -1.21 6.19
N ALA A 328 -24.99 -0.72 5.28
CA ALA A 328 -26.41 -1.07 5.25
C ALA A 328 -26.65 -2.58 5.06
N HIS A 329 -25.70 -3.31 4.46
CA HIS A 329 -25.71 -4.77 4.31
C HIS A 329 -24.91 -5.50 5.41
N GLY A 330 -24.62 -4.83 6.53
CA GLY A 330 -23.99 -5.41 7.71
C GLY A 330 -22.49 -5.71 7.55
N LYS A 331 -21.84 -5.13 6.54
CA LYS A 331 -20.41 -5.35 6.27
C LYS A 331 -19.57 -4.35 7.04
N ARG A 332 -18.37 -4.76 7.40
CA ARG A 332 -17.32 -3.83 7.81
C ARG A 332 -16.76 -3.13 6.57
N VAL A 333 -16.62 -1.82 6.62
CA VAL A 333 -16.10 -1.03 5.48
C VAL A 333 -15.02 -0.07 5.97
N GLN A 334 -13.94 0.02 5.20
CA GLN A 334 -13.00 1.14 5.23
C GLN A 334 -12.92 1.68 3.80
N ALA A 335 -13.27 2.94 3.60
CA ALA A 335 -13.38 3.54 2.27
C ALA A 335 -12.58 4.83 2.20
N LEU A 336 -11.46 4.78 1.47
CA LEU A 336 -10.59 5.93 1.27
C LEU A 336 -10.98 6.66 0.00
N GLY A 337 -11.13 7.98 0.13
CA GLY A 337 -11.61 8.89 -0.89
C GLY A 337 -10.50 9.65 -1.62
N GLY A 338 -10.92 10.73 -2.30
CA GLY A 338 -10.05 11.64 -3.00
C GLY A 338 -9.29 12.58 -2.07
N ALA A 339 -8.44 13.39 -2.67
CA ALA A 339 -7.60 14.33 -1.95
C ALA A 339 -7.41 15.64 -2.70
N ASN A 340 -7.05 16.67 -1.94
CA ASN A 340 -6.55 17.92 -2.47
C ASN A 340 -5.49 18.46 -1.50
N ASN A 341 -4.31 17.84 -1.53
CA ASN A 341 -3.29 18.07 -0.51
C ASN A 341 -2.67 19.46 -0.65
N HIS A 342 -2.41 20.09 0.49
CA HIS A 342 -1.82 21.43 0.55
C HIS A 342 -0.43 21.40 1.17
N ALA A 343 0.44 22.30 0.73
CA ALA A 343 1.67 22.63 1.42
C ALA A 343 1.72 24.13 1.75
N ILE A 344 1.96 24.46 3.01
CA ILE A 344 2.27 25.83 3.40
C ILE A 344 3.77 26.06 3.19
N VAL A 345 4.16 27.12 2.50
CA VAL A 345 5.56 27.54 2.40
C VAL A 345 5.72 28.87 3.12
N LEU A 346 6.48 28.85 4.22
CA LEU A 346 6.78 30.04 5.00
C LEU A 346 7.96 30.83 4.44
N PRO A 347 8.06 32.16 4.72
CA PRO A 347 9.18 32.98 4.22
C PRO A 347 10.57 32.53 4.67
N ASP A 348 10.66 31.77 5.77
CA ASP A 348 11.91 31.27 6.31
C ASP A 348 12.35 29.92 5.69
N ALA A 349 11.52 29.34 4.83
CA ALA A 349 11.84 28.11 4.12
C ALA A 349 12.97 28.30 3.10
N ASP A 350 13.77 27.26 2.88
CA ASP A 350 14.65 27.18 1.72
C ASP A 350 13.77 26.97 0.46
N LEU A 351 13.66 28.02 -0.36
CA LEU A 351 12.74 28.03 -1.50
C LEU A 351 13.21 27.12 -2.64
N GLU A 352 14.52 26.98 -2.84
CA GLU A 352 15.10 26.08 -3.82
C GLU A 352 14.83 24.61 -3.44
N PHE A 353 15.04 24.26 -2.16
CA PHE A 353 14.67 22.96 -1.60
C PHE A 353 13.17 22.71 -1.75
N ALA A 354 12.34 23.67 -1.32
CA ALA A 354 10.88 23.55 -1.39
C ALA A 354 10.43 23.36 -2.84
N ALA A 355 10.89 24.20 -3.78
CA ALA A 355 10.50 24.13 -5.18
C ALA A 355 10.86 22.79 -5.83
N GLN A 356 12.04 22.23 -5.53
CA GLN A 356 12.44 20.92 -6.03
C GLN A 356 11.49 19.82 -5.55
N HIS A 357 11.19 19.81 -4.24
CA HIS A 357 10.35 18.79 -3.62
C HIS A 357 8.87 18.93 -4.02
N ILE A 358 8.37 20.17 -4.10
CA ILE A 358 7.02 20.48 -4.60
C ILE A 358 6.87 20.00 -6.05
N SER A 359 7.85 20.25 -6.91
CA SER A 359 7.80 19.81 -8.32
C SER A 359 7.70 18.30 -8.43
N ALA A 360 8.52 17.56 -7.68
CA ALA A 360 8.45 16.10 -7.65
C ALA A 360 7.10 15.59 -7.11
N ALA A 361 6.54 16.27 -6.10
CA ALA A 361 5.28 15.88 -5.49
C ALA A 361 4.04 16.22 -6.34
N ALA A 362 4.09 17.29 -7.12
CA ALA A 362 3.01 17.72 -8.01
C ALA A 362 2.98 16.90 -9.31
N PHE A 363 4.14 16.61 -9.89
CA PHE A 363 4.24 16.07 -11.26
C PHE A 363 4.58 14.59 -11.33
N GLY A 364 5.09 13.98 -10.26
CA GLY A 364 5.37 12.54 -10.22
C GLY A 364 4.12 11.71 -10.57
N ALA A 365 4.28 10.66 -11.37
CA ALA A 365 3.20 9.87 -11.97
C ALA A 365 2.12 10.73 -12.64
N ALA A 366 2.51 11.80 -13.33
CA ALA A 366 1.63 12.78 -13.95
C ALA A 366 0.60 13.38 -12.97
N GLY A 367 0.93 13.49 -11.67
CA GLY A 367 0.02 14.00 -10.64
C GLY A 367 -1.17 13.09 -10.32
N GLU A 368 -1.23 11.87 -10.87
CA GLU A 368 -2.30 10.89 -10.64
C GLU A 368 -2.09 10.15 -9.30
N ARG A 369 -1.90 10.88 -8.20
CA ARG A 369 -1.66 10.34 -6.86
C ARG A 369 -2.62 10.99 -5.88
N CYS A 370 -3.27 10.20 -5.01
CA CYS A 370 -4.04 10.76 -3.89
C CYS A 370 -3.15 11.52 -2.88
N MET A 371 -1.83 11.31 -2.93
CA MET A 371 -0.83 12.06 -2.17
C MET A 371 -0.06 13.07 -3.02
N ALA A 372 -0.45 13.31 -4.28
CA ALA A 372 0.14 14.40 -5.06
C ALA A 372 -0.05 15.72 -4.31
N LEU A 373 0.84 16.68 -4.56
CA LEU A 373 0.73 18.02 -3.99
C LEU A 373 0.19 18.99 -5.04
N PRO A 374 -1.15 19.11 -5.22
CA PRO A 374 -1.74 19.99 -6.21
C PRO A 374 -1.81 21.45 -5.76
N VAL A 375 -1.72 21.75 -4.46
CA VAL A 375 -1.87 23.12 -3.95
C VAL A 375 -0.71 23.51 -3.03
N VAL A 376 -0.17 24.71 -3.25
CA VAL A 376 0.75 25.37 -2.33
C VAL A 376 0.16 26.71 -1.88
N VAL A 377 0.19 26.93 -0.56
CA VAL A 377 -0.14 28.21 0.07
C VAL A 377 1.16 28.94 0.37
N ALA A 378 1.47 29.95 -0.44
CA ALA A 378 2.68 30.76 -0.35
C ALA A 378 2.46 31.93 0.62
N VAL A 379 3.21 31.94 1.73
CA VAL A 379 3.02 32.94 2.79
C VAL A 379 3.95 34.12 2.59
N GLY A 380 3.43 35.34 2.76
CA GLY A 380 4.26 36.55 2.84
C GLY A 380 4.80 37.05 1.49
N GLY A 381 4.06 36.86 0.40
CA GLY A 381 4.36 37.44 -0.91
C GLY A 381 5.45 36.72 -1.72
N ILE A 382 5.71 35.44 -1.41
CA ILE A 382 6.71 34.61 -2.12
C ILE A 382 6.15 33.87 -3.34
N ALA A 383 4.86 33.98 -3.64
CA ALA A 383 4.16 33.16 -4.63
C ALA A 383 4.80 33.20 -6.03
N ASP A 384 5.07 34.40 -6.57
CA ASP A 384 5.66 34.55 -7.91
C ASP A 384 7.07 33.94 -7.98
N LYS A 385 7.92 34.21 -6.98
CA LYS A 385 9.28 33.64 -6.92
C LYS A 385 9.25 32.12 -6.80
N LEU A 386 8.35 31.58 -5.97
CA LEU A 386 8.18 30.14 -5.83
C LEU A 386 7.66 29.50 -7.13
N ALA A 387 6.70 30.14 -7.80
CA ALA A 387 6.17 29.70 -9.07
C ALA A 387 7.26 29.62 -10.14
N GLU A 388 8.14 30.62 -10.24
CA GLU A 388 9.29 30.60 -11.16
C GLU A 388 10.23 29.41 -10.89
N LEU A 389 10.57 29.16 -9.62
CA LEU A 389 11.46 28.06 -9.24
C LEU A 389 10.82 26.69 -9.51
N VAL A 390 9.54 26.53 -9.21
CA VAL A 390 8.80 25.29 -9.50
C VAL A 390 8.68 25.09 -11.02
N ALA A 391 8.32 26.13 -11.77
CA ALA A 391 8.25 26.09 -13.23
C ALA A 391 9.59 25.68 -13.85
N ALA A 392 10.71 26.23 -13.35
CA ALA A 392 12.05 25.86 -13.81
C ALA A 392 12.42 24.40 -13.52
N ASN A 393 11.91 23.80 -12.44
CA ASN A 393 12.08 22.38 -12.17
C ASN A 393 11.14 21.51 -13.02
N GLY A 394 9.87 21.89 -13.14
CA GLY A 394 8.88 21.21 -13.98
C GLY A 394 9.28 21.16 -15.45
N ALA A 395 9.84 22.24 -15.99
CA ALA A 395 10.31 22.31 -17.38
C ALA A 395 11.47 21.35 -17.70
N LYS A 396 12.18 20.84 -16.69
CA LYS A 396 13.27 19.86 -16.86
C LYS A 396 12.77 18.42 -16.92
N ILE A 397 11.51 18.17 -16.56
CA ILE A 397 10.94 16.82 -16.51
C ILE A 397 10.79 16.31 -17.94
N LYS A 398 11.47 15.20 -18.24
CA LYS A 398 11.34 14.53 -19.53
C LYS A 398 10.03 13.72 -19.56
N VAL A 399 9.05 14.20 -20.30
CA VAL A 399 7.77 13.51 -20.54
C VAL A 399 7.89 12.59 -21.75
N GLY A 400 7.42 11.35 -21.66
CA GLY A 400 7.51 10.39 -22.75
C GLY A 400 6.93 9.01 -22.42
N PHE A 401 7.17 8.02 -23.28
CA PHE A 401 6.74 6.65 -22.99
C PHE A 401 7.57 6.08 -21.83
N GLY A 402 6.90 5.49 -20.85
CA GLY A 402 7.53 5.17 -19.56
C GLY A 402 8.65 4.13 -19.59
N LEU A 403 8.84 3.39 -20.69
CA LEU A 403 9.95 2.45 -20.87
C LEU A 403 11.17 3.08 -21.57
N ASP A 404 11.04 4.31 -22.08
CA ASP A 404 12.14 4.99 -22.77
C ASP A 404 13.15 5.55 -21.76
N GLU A 405 14.42 5.52 -22.14
CA GLU A 405 15.52 5.92 -21.25
C GLU A 405 15.40 7.38 -20.80
N GLY A 406 15.50 7.59 -19.49
CA GLY A 406 15.50 8.91 -18.87
C GLY A 406 14.13 9.61 -18.82
N VAL A 407 13.05 8.97 -19.25
CA VAL A 407 11.68 9.50 -19.04
C VAL A 407 11.37 9.53 -17.54
N GLN A 408 10.75 10.62 -17.10
CA GLN A 408 10.44 10.91 -15.69
C GLN A 408 8.95 11.15 -15.45
N MET A 409 8.13 11.20 -16.51
CA MET A 409 6.69 11.38 -16.42
C MET A 409 6.00 10.78 -17.64
N GLY A 410 4.95 10.03 -17.39
CA GLY A 410 4.10 9.43 -18.42
C GLY A 410 2.92 10.32 -18.86
N PRO A 411 2.01 9.80 -19.69
CA PRO A 411 0.71 10.41 -19.97
C PRO A 411 -0.25 10.25 -18.77
N VAL A 412 -1.39 10.94 -18.82
CA VAL A 412 -2.52 10.66 -17.91
C VAL A 412 -3.32 9.44 -18.40
N ILE A 413 -4.10 8.81 -17.51
CA ILE A 413 -4.68 7.48 -17.76
C ILE A 413 -5.62 7.38 -18.98
N THR A 414 -6.36 8.44 -19.32
CA THR A 414 -7.34 8.43 -20.44
C THR A 414 -7.42 9.78 -21.14
N ALA A 415 -7.83 9.78 -22.41
CA ALA A 415 -8.13 11.01 -23.15
C ALA A 415 -9.17 11.88 -22.42
N LYS A 416 -10.19 11.26 -21.82
CA LYS A 416 -11.21 11.97 -21.03
C LYS A 416 -10.61 12.66 -19.80
N ALA A 417 -9.65 12.01 -19.12
CA ALA A 417 -8.94 12.63 -17.99
C ALA A 417 -8.13 13.84 -18.46
N ARG A 418 -7.36 13.70 -19.55
CA ARG A 418 -6.61 14.80 -20.17
C ARG A 418 -7.52 15.98 -20.48
N ASP A 419 -8.62 15.76 -21.19
CA ASP A 419 -9.52 16.82 -21.62
C ASP A 419 -10.20 17.52 -20.44
N ARG A 420 -10.54 16.79 -19.37
CA ARG A 420 -11.03 17.39 -18.12
C ARG A 420 -9.97 18.29 -17.48
N ILE A 421 -8.73 17.83 -17.36
CA ILE A 421 -7.65 18.59 -16.73
C ILE A 421 -7.36 19.87 -17.53
N VAL A 422 -7.29 19.78 -18.87
CA VAL A 422 -7.15 20.95 -19.74
C VAL A 422 -8.29 21.95 -19.49
N GLY A 423 -9.53 21.49 -19.36
CA GLY A 423 -10.67 22.35 -19.04
C GLY A 423 -10.54 23.08 -17.69
N LEU A 424 -9.95 22.45 -16.67
CA LEU A 424 -9.68 23.08 -15.37
C LEU A 424 -8.61 24.17 -15.48
N ILE A 425 -7.55 23.92 -16.26
CA ILE A 425 -6.48 24.90 -16.53
C ILE A 425 -7.07 26.12 -17.27
N ASP A 426 -7.85 25.88 -18.32
CA ASP A 426 -8.49 26.94 -19.11
C ASP A 426 -9.44 27.80 -18.28
N ASP A 427 -10.21 27.20 -17.36
CA ASP A 427 -11.10 27.92 -16.46
C ASP A 427 -10.34 28.76 -15.44
N ALA A 428 -9.27 28.22 -14.84
CA ALA A 428 -8.43 28.98 -13.91
C ALA A 428 -7.79 30.21 -14.57
N GLU A 429 -7.24 30.05 -15.78
CA GLU A 429 -6.67 31.15 -16.56
C GLU A 429 -7.72 32.24 -16.88
N LYS A 430 -8.93 31.84 -17.31
CA LYS A 430 -10.05 32.76 -17.55
C LYS A 430 -10.47 33.53 -16.30
N ARG A 431 -10.32 32.93 -15.12
CA ARG A 431 -10.61 33.55 -13.82
C ARG A 431 -9.47 34.44 -13.30
N GLY A 432 -8.38 34.56 -14.05
CA GLY A 432 -7.27 35.47 -13.74
C GLY A 432 -6.05 34.80 -13.10
N ALA A 433 -6.02 33.47 -12.96
CA ALA A 433 -4.79 32.77 -12.60
C ALA A 433 -3.72 33.00 -13.69
N LYS A 434 -2.47 33.18 -13.28
CA LYS A 434 -1.34 33.29 -14.21
C LYS A 434 -0.74 31.91 -14.46
N VAL A 435 -0.46 31.61 -15.73
CA VAL A 435 0.20 30.37 -16.13
C VAL A 435 1.72 30.58 -16.15
N ALA A 436 2.43 30.09 -15.14
CA ALA A 436 3.89 30.18 -15.03
C ALA A 436 4.61 29.09 -15.84
N LEU A 437 3.96 27.95 -16.05
CA LEU A 437 4.38 26.88 -16.96
C LEU A 437 3.13 26.27 -17.59
N ASP A 438 3.10 26.12 -18.91
CA ASP A 438 1.95 25.60 -19.65
C ASP A 438 2.25 24.26 -20.31
N GLY A 439 1.63 23.20 -19.81
CA GLY A 439 1.79 21.84 -20.32
C GLY A 439 0.75 21.40 -21.35
N ARG A 440 -0.28 22.21 -21.66
CA ARG A 440 -1.45 21.80 -22.48
C ARG A 440 -1.09 21.41 -23.92
N GLY A 441 -0.05 22.03 -24.48
CA GLY A 441 0.36 21.85 -25.88
C GLY A 441 1.38 20.73 -26.13
N LEU A 442 1.74 19.94 -25.11
CA LEU A 442 2.79 18.94 -25.20
C LEU A 442 2.47 17.89 -26.29
N LYS A 443 3.47 17.60 -27.13
CA LYS A 443 3.45 16.50 -28.10
C LYS A 443 4.69 15.65 -27.90
N VAL A 444 4.52 14.33 -27.93
CA VAL A 444 5.62 13.36 -27.82
C VAL A 444 5.78 12.69 -29.18
N GLU A 445 6.95 12.86 -29.78
CA GLU A 445 7.28 12.31 -31.10
C GLU A 445 7.17 10.78 -31.11
N GLY A 446 6.49 10.22 -32.12
CA GLY A 446 6.25 8.78 -32.24
C GLY A 446 5.08 8.25 -31.39
N TYR A 447 4.48 9.10 -30.57
CA TYR A 447 3.40 8.77 -29.65
C TYR A 447 2.24 9.78 -29.74
N GLU A 448 1.95 10.31 -30.92
CA GLU A 448 0.99 11.41 -31.11
C GLU A 448 -0.45 11.07 -30.70
N GLY A 449 -0.79 9.77 -30.62
CA GLY A 449 -2.08 9.27 -30.14
C GLY A 449 -2.22 9.19 -28.61
N GLY A 450 -1.15 9.45 -27.86
CA GLY A 450 -1.15 9.36 -26.40
C GLY A 450 -1.88 10.49 -25.69
N PHE A 451 -2.18 10.26 -24.42
CA PHE A 451 -2.96 11.16 -23.56
C PHE A 451 -2.02 12.13 -22.82
N TRP A 452 -1.22 12.86 -23.58
CA TRP A 452 -0.14 13.69 -23.05
C TRP A 452 -0.65 14.98 -22.42
N LEU A 453 -0.04 15.34 -21.29
CA LEU A 453 -0.16 16.63 -20.64
C LEU A 453 1.16 16.91 -19.91
N GLY A 454 1.77 18.07 -20.15
CA GLY A 454 3.02 18.45 -19.48
C GLY A 454 2.78 19.03 -18.08
N PRO A 455 3.84 19.17 -17.26
CA PRO A 455 3.79 19.92 -16.01
C PRO A 455 3.23 21.32 -16.25
N THR A 456 2.25 21.73 -15.43
CA THR A 456 1.59 23.04 -15.50
C THR A 456 1.65 23.69 -14.13
N VAL A 457 2.03 24.97 -14.07
CA VAL A 457 2.07 25.76 -12.83
C VAL A 457 1.17 26.97 -12.98
N LEU A 458 0.18 27.05 -12.11
CA LEU A 458 -0.77 28.16 -11.99
C LEU A 458 -0.45 28.94 -10.71
N THR A 459 -0.40 30.26 -10.78
CA THR A 459 -0.18 31.14 -9.62
C THR A 459 -1.26 32.21 -9.55
N HIS A 460 -1.51 32.75 -8.35
CA HIS A 460 -2.66 33.62 -8.04
C HIS A 460 -4.00 32.95 -8.37
N VAL A 461 -4.13 31.65 -8.07
CA VAL A 461 -5.36 30.90 -8.35
C VAL A 461 -6.48 31.35 -7.39
N PRO A 462 -7.65 31.79 -7.89
CA PRO A 462 -8.76 32.13 -7.01
C PRO A 462 -9.24 30.91 -6.22
N LEU A 463 -9.47 31.08 -4.91
CA LEU A 463 -9.92 30.00 -4.01
C LEU A 463 -11.34 29.48 -4.34
N ASP A 464 -12.08 30.17 -5.20
CA ASP A 464 -13.37 29.70 -5.71
C ASP A 464 -13.29 28.94 -7.02
N ALA A 465 -12.11 28.89 -7.66
CA ALA A 465 -11.90 28.21 -8.93
C ALA A 465 -11.99 26.68 -8.78
N PRO A 466 -12.61 25.97 -9.74
CA PRO A 466 -12.61 24.51 -9.83
C PRO A 466 -11.22 23.88 -9.73
N ALA A 467 -10.20 24.47 -10.36
CA ALA A 467 -8.81 23.99 -10.26
C ALA A 467 -8.23 24.05 -8.84
N TYR A 468 -8.76 24.90 -7.96
CA TYR A 468 -8.40 24.90 -6.54
C TYR A 468 -9.29 23.97 -5.72
N LYS A 469 -10.60 23.94 -5.96
CA LYS A 469 -11.57 23.19 -5.13
C LYS A 469 -11.59 21.70 -5.40
N GLU A 470 -11.48 21.31 -6.66
CA GLU A 470 -11.64 19.92 -7.10
C GLU A 470 -10.30 19.17 -7.11
N GLU A 471 -10.36 17.85 -6.99
CA GLU A 471 -9.21 16.99 -7.23
C GLU A 471 -8.85 17.01 -8.74
N ILE A 472 -7.78 17.72 -9.10
CA ILE A 472 -7.31 17.80 -10.49
C ILE A 472 -6.83 16.43 -10.98
N PHE A 473 -6.09 15.68 -10.16
CA PHE A 473 -5.55 14.36 -10.53
C PHE A 473 -4.79 14.36 -11.87
N GLY A 474 -3.86 15.32 -12.00
CA GLY A 474 -3.09 15.60 -13.20
C GLY A 474 -1.85 16.42 -12.85
N PRO A 475 -0.91 16.65 -13.80
CA PRO A 475 0.37 17.30 -13.52
C PRO A 475 0.22 18.83 -13.45
N VAL A 476 -0.65 19.32 -12.57
CA VAL A 476 -0.99 20.74 -12.39
C VAL A 476 -0.77 21.12 -10.92
N LEU A 477 0.01 22.18 -10.70
CA LEU A 477 0.18 22.81 -9.39
C LEU A 477 -0.52 24.17 -9.38
N CYS A 478 -1.37 24.39 -8.38
CA CYS A 478 -1.96 25.67 -8.02
C CYS A 478 -1.19 26.31 -6.87
N ILE A 479 -0.76 27.55 -7.03
CA ILE A 479 -0.16 28.36 -5.98
C ILE A 479 -1.16 29.46 -5.61
N VAL A 480 -1.47 29.55 -4.32
CA VAL A 480 -2.37 30.55 -3.73
C VAL A 480 -1.61 31.33 -2.66
N ASP A 481 -2.03 32.57 -2.41
CA ASP A 481 -1.38 33.47 -1.48
C ASP A 481 -2.04 33.44 -0.10
N ALA A 482 -1.22 33.66 0.93
CA ALA A 482 -1.67 34.01 2.28
C ALA A 482 -0.74 35.08 2.87
N GLU A 483 -1.30 36.01 3.64
CA GLU A 483 -0.53 37.08 4.30
C GLU A 483 0.34 36.51 5.42
N ASN A 484 -0.17 35.52 6.16
CA ASN A 484 0.48 34.97 7.34
C ASN A 484 0.07 33.51 7.60
N TYR A 485 0.73 32.86 8.56
CA TYR A 485 0.45 31.47 8.92
C TYR A 485 -1.01 31.22 9.35
N ALA A 486 -1.65 32.17 10.04
CA ALA A 486 -3.02 31.98 10.54
C ALA A 486 -4.02 31.91 9.38
N GLU A 487 -3.88 32.78 8.39
CA GLU A 487 -4.66 32.69 7.15
C GLU A 487 -4.31 31.42 6.36
N ALA A 488 -3.03 31.09 6.27
CA ALA A 488 -2.60 29.90 5.51
C ALA A 488 -3.21 28.61 6.05
N ILE A 489 -3.27 28.44 7.38
CA ILE A 489 -3.89 27.26 7.99
C ILE A 489 -5.41 27.25 7.84
N GLU A 490 -6.07 28.42 7.84
CA GLU A 490 -7.49 28.54 7.55
C GLU A 490 -7.80 28.09 6.11
N ILE A 491 -6.99 28.49 5.13
CA ILE A 491 -7.11 28.05 3.73
C ILE A 491 -6.98 26.53 3.63
N VAL A 492 -5.95 25.94 4.24
CA VAL A 492 -5.74 24.48 4.23
C VAL A 492 -6.92 23.75 4.87
N ASN A 493 -7.34 24.19 6.06
CA ASN A 493 -8.41 23.53 6.80
C ASN A 493 -9.81 23.77 6.21
N ALA A 494 -9.99 24.78 5.35
CA ALA A 494 -11.23 24.98 4.61
C ALA A 494 -11.48 23.93 3.51
N SER A 495 -10.46 23.15 3.13
CA SER A 495 -10.66 22.03 2.20
C SER A 495 -11.61 20.98 2.79
N GLU A 496 -12.52 20.48 1.95
CA GLU A 496 -13.38 19.33 2.28
C GLU A 496 -12.54 18.05 2.45
N PHE A 497 -11.37 18.00 1.80
CA PHE A 497 -10.43 16.89 1.88
C PHE A 497 -9.44 17.09 3.03
N GLY A 498 -8.97 15.98 3.59
CA GLY A 498 -8.03 15.96 4.71
C GLY A 498 -7.03 14.81 4.59
N ASN A 499 -6.63 14.42 3.38
CA ASN A 499 -5.76 13.27 3.18
C ASN A 499 -4.36 13.51 3.76
N GLY A 500 -3.60 14.42 3.15
CA GLY A 500 -2.31 14.85 3.66
C GLY A 500 -2.08 16.36 3.51
N ALA A 501 -1.18 16.88 4.33
CA ALA A 501 -0.75 18.27 4.27
C ALA A 501 0.72 18.39 4.67
N ALA A 502 1.40 19.42 4.18
CA ALA A 502 2.80 19.68 4.49
C ALA A 502 3.06 21.15 4.87
N ILE A 503 4.16 21.38 5.56
CA ILE A 503 4.72 22.71 5.79
C ILE A 503 6.21 22.71 5.45
N PHE A 504 6.67 23.74 4.75
CA PHE A 504 8.08 24.04 4.53
C PHE A 504 8.48 25.24 5.40
N THR A 505 9.42 25.01 6.31
CA THR A 505 9.91 26.00 7.29
C THR A 505 11.20 25.50 7.96
N ASN A 506 12.02 26.43 8.45
CA ASN A 506 13.17 26.17 9.31
C ASN A 506 12.85 26.43 10.80
N ASP A 507 11.65 26.93 11.11
CA ASP A 507 11.19 27.22 12.47
C ASP A 507 10.47 26.01 13.11
N GLY A 508 11.05 25.49 14.20
CA GLY A 508 10.49 24.36 14.93
C GLY A 508 9.17 24.66 15.65
N GLY A 509 8.90 25.93 15.97
CA GLY A 509 7.65 26.38 16.57
C GLY A 509 6.50 26.30 15.58
N TYR A 510 6.67 26.82 14.37
CA TYR A 510 5.70 26.68 13.29
C TYR A 510 5.50 25.22 12.88
N ALA A 511 6.58 24.43 12.78
CA ALA A 511 6.47 23.01 12.48
C ALA A 511 5.60 22.25 13.50
N ARG A 512 5.86 22.44 14.80
CA ARG A 512 5.06 21.81 15.87
C ARG A 512 3.61 22.32 15.88
N ARG A 513 3.42 23.61 15.65
CA ARG A 513 2.09 24.21 15.62
C ARG A 513 1.27 23.65 14.47
N PHE A 514 1.84 23.55 13.27
CA PHE A 514 1.20 22.96 12.10
C PHE A 514 0.76 21.51 12.33
N GLN A 515 1.60 20.70 12.99
CA GLN A 515 1.26 19.31 13.34
C GLN A 515 -0.01 19.17 14.20
N LEU A 516 -0.39 20.21 14.94
CA LEU A 516 -1.57 20.22 15.80
C LEU A 516 -2.75 20.98 15.19
N ASP A 517 -2.47 22.05 14.45
CA ASP A 517 -3.48 22.94 13.89
C ASP A 517 -4.11 22.37 12.60
N VAL A 518 -3.35 21.59 11.82
CA VAL A 518 -3.82 21.08 10.52
C VAL A 518 -4.82 19.92 10.68
N GLU A 519 -5.91 19.98 9.94
CA GLU A 519 -6.96 18.97 9.94
C GLU A 519 -6.76 17.98 8.78
N ALA A 520 -5.65 17.24 8.81
CA ALA A 520 -5.33 16.21 7.84
C ALA A 520 -4.76 14.95 8.52
N GLY A 521 -5.00 13.78 7.93
CA GLY A 521 -4.58 12.50 8.51
C GLY A 521 -3.08 12.22 8.41
N MET A 522 -2.40 12.83 7.45
CA MET A 522 -0.96 12.63 7.20
C MET A 522 -0.23 13.97 7.09
N VAL A 523 0.72 14.23 7.98
CA VAL A 523 1.35 15.55 8.11
C VAL A 523 2.85 15.49 7.81
N GLY A 524 3.30 16.35 6.91
CA GLY A 524 4.70 16.49 6.53
C GLY A 524 5.33 17.79 7.04
N VAL A 525 6.56 17.72 7.52
CA VAL A 525 7.40 18.90 7.79
C VAL A 525 8.62 18.78 6.89
N ASN A 526 8.76 19.69 5.91
CA ASN A 526 9.74 19.64 4.83
C ASN A 526 9.67 18.36 3.98
N VAL A 527 8.51 17.66 4.02
CA VAL A 527 8.23 16.43 3.27
C VAL A 527 6.86 16.60 2.59
N PRO A 528 6.79 16.82 1.27
CA PRO A 528 5.54 17.15 0.58
C PRO A 528 4.60 15.94 0.43
N ILE A 529 5.14 14.71 0.46
CA ILE A 529 4.40 13.46 0.39
C ILE A 529 4.63 12.69 1.70
N PRO A 530 3.89 13.00 2.77
CA PRO A 530 4.07 12.34 4.07
C PRO A 530 3.37 10.97 4.14
N THR A 531 3.52 10.13 3.12
CA THR A 531 2.91 8.79 3.10
C THR A 531 3.51 7.91 4.21
N PRO A 532 2.70 7.40 5.15
CA PRO A 532 3.17 6.50 6.19
C PRO A 532 3.88 5.27 5.61
N VAL A 533 4.98 4.86 6.22
CA VAL A 533 5.62 3.57 5.95
C VAL A 533 4.72 2.43 6.41
N ALA A 534 4.86 1.23 5.85
CA ALA A 534 3.86 0.16 5.98
C ALA A 534 3.62 -0.39 7.41
N TYR A 535 4.53 -0.14 8.36
CA TYR A 535 4.35 -0.47 9.78
C TYR A 535 3.63 0.61 10.59
N TYR A 536 3.28 1.73 9.94
CA TYR A 536 2.18 2.63 10.31
C TYR A 536 0.99 2.38 9.36
N SER A 537 -0.06 3.20 9.45
CA SER A 537 -1.28 3.04 8.66
C SER A 537 -1.63 4.32 7.90
N PHE A 538 -2.10 4.17 6.66
CA PHE A 538 -2.49 5.26 5.78
C PHE A 538 -3.98 5.58 5.95
N GLY A 539 -4.31 6.84 6.14
CA GLY A 539 -5.70 7.28 6.20
C GLY A 539 -5.79 8.78 6.32
N GLY A 540 -6.63 9.37 5.48
CA GLY A 540 -7.00 10.77 5.56
C GLY A 540 -8.02 11.04 6.65
N TRP A 541 -8.35 12.32 6.83
CA TRP A 541 -9.48 12.81 7.60
C TRP A 541 -10.54 13.41 6.66
N LYS A 542 -11.67 13.86 7.23
CA LYS A 542 -12.77 14.50 6.49
C LYS A 542 -13.26 13.61 5.34
N GLU A 543 -13.49 14.17 4.16
CA GLU A 543 -13.97 13.47 2.97
C GLU A 543 -12.94 12.53 2.32
N SER A 544 -11.72 12.46 2.85
CA SER A 544 -10.66 11.58 2.34
C SER A 544 -10.67 10.18 2.95
N LEU A 545 -11.43 9.95 4.02
CA LEU A 545 -11.65 8.62 4.60
C LEU A 545 -13.02 8.54 5.26
N LEU A 546 -13.80 7.55 4.86
CA LEU A 546 -15.08 7.21 5.48
C LEU A 546 -14.94 5.92 6.30
N GLY A 547 -15.35 5.99 7.56
CA GLY A 547 -15.11 4.96 8.56
C GLY A 547 -14.13 5.42 9.64
N ASP A 548 -13.76 4.50 10.52
CA ASP A 548 -12.92 4.77 11.70
C ASP A 548 -11.54 4.09 11.61
N THR A 549 -11.30 3.30 10.56
CA THR A 549 -10.11 2.46 10.43
C THR A 549 -9.29 2.81 9.19
N HIS A 550 -8.00 3.04 9.40
CA HIS A 550 -7.03 3.30 8.32
C HIS A 550 -6.62 2.01 7.59
N ILE A 551 -5.99 2.14 6.41
CA ILE A 551 -5.51 1.00 5.63
C ILE A 551 -4.06 0.63 5.96
N HIS A 552 -3.73 -0.64 5.75
CA HIS A 552 -2.44 -1.29 6.03
C HIS A 552 -1.90 -1.12 7.46
N GLY A 553 -0.73 -1.69 7.74
CA GLY A 553 -0.10 -1.63 9.06
C GLY A 553 -0.97 -2.17 10.20
N PRO A 554 -0.83 -1.62 11.42
CA PRO A 554 -1.62 -2.02 12.58
C PRO A 554 -3.13 -1.88 12.40
N GLU A 555 -3.60 -0.80 11.77
CA GLU A 555 -5.04 -0.60 11.50
C GLU A 555 -5.59 -1.61 10.50
N GLY A 556 -4.80 -2.01 9.49
CA GLY A 556 -5.15 -3.12 8.61
C GLY A 556 -5.33 -4.44 9.37
N VAL A 557 -4.51 -4.71 10.40
CA VAL A 557 -4.67 -5.90 11.26
C VAL A 557 -5.94 -5.80 12.10
N HIS A 558 -6.27 -4.62 12.60
CA HIS A 558 -7.55 -4.36 13.25
C HIS A 558 -8.72 -4.64 12.30
N PHE A 559 -8.71 -4.04 11.11
CA PHE A 559 -9.76 -4.18 10.10
C PHE A 559 -9.96 -5.63 9.63
N TYR A 560 -8.88 -6.39 9.45
CA TYR A 560 -8.96 -7.78 8.97
C TYR A 560 -9.12 -8.82 10.08
N THR A 561 -9.37 -8.41 11.33
CA THR A 561 -9.62 -9.32 12.46
C THR A 561 -10.82 -8.91 13.32
N ARG A 562 -11.26 -9.82 14.19
CA ARG A 562 -12.22 -9.56 15.27
C ARG A 562 -11.60 -10.04 16.57
N ALA A 563 -11.62 -9.19 17.58
CA ALA A 563 -11.24 -9.57 18.93
C ALA A 563 -12.30 -10.49 19.54
N LYS A 564 -11.86 -11.50 20.30
CA LYS A 564 -12.70 -12.34 21.15
C LYS A 564 -12.08 -12.39 22.54
N ALA A 565 -12.82 -11.93 23.54
CA ALA A 565 -12.44 -12.05 24.95
C ALA A 565 -12.83 -13.43 25.51
N ILE A 566 -11.92 -14.04 26.25
CA ILE A 566 -12.07 -15.36 26.87
C ILE A 566 -11.73 -15.20 28.36
N THR A 567 -12.75 -15.31 29.20
CA THR A 567 -12.61 -15.34 30.66
C THR A 567 -12.57 -16.78 31.12
N THR A 568 -11.52 -17.18 31.83
CA THR A 568 -11.27 -18.57 32.20
C THR A 568 -11.21 -18.73 33.72
N ARG A 569 -11.90 -19.74 34.23
CA ARG A 569 -11.78 -20.24 35.61
C ARG A 569 -11.79 -21.76 35.58
N TRP A 570 -10.94 -22.39 36.39
CA TRP A 570 -10.90 -23.83 36.56
C TRP A 570 -11.43 -24.22 37.95
N PRO A 571 -12.50 -25.02 38.05
CA PRO A 571 -13.16 -25.32 39.33
C PRO A 571 -12.44 -26.36 40.21
N SER A 572 -11.32 -26.94 39.75
CA SER A 572 -10.71 -28.13 40.38
C SER A 572 -9.60 -27.84 41.40
N GLU A 573 -9.27 -26.59 41.70
CA GLU A 573 -8.52 -26.29 42.93
C GLU A 573 -9.50 -26.33 44.10
N SER A 574 -9.20 -27.15 45.11
CA SER A 574 -10.06 -27.46 46.24
C SER A 574 -10.59 -26.21 46.96
N GLY A 575 -11.78 -25.76 46.53
CA GLY A 575 -12.52 -24.65 47.09
C GLY A 575 -13.75 -24.38 46.23
N ALA A 576 -14.91 -24.88 46.63
CA ALA A 576 -16.17 -24.62 45.95
C ALA A 576 -16.45 -23.11 45.96
N TYR A 577 -16.12 -22.42 44.87
CA TYR A 577 -16.51 -21.02 44.71
C TYR A 577 -18.04 -21.00 44.61
N ALA A 578 -18.70 -20.35 45.57
CA ALA A 578 -20.14 -20.14 45.50
C ALA A 578 -20.46 -19.33 44.23
N ALA A 579 -21.49 -19.73 43.48
CA ALA A 579 -21.94 -18.96 42.33
C ALA A 579 -22.46 -17.61 42.80
N THR A 580 -21.76 -16.52 42.44
CA THR A 580 -22.20 -15.15 42.71
C THR A 580 -22.72 -14.53 41.42
N MET A 581 -23.77 -13.70 41.51
CA MET A 581 -24.28 -12.95 40.35
C MET A 581 -23.42 -11.70 40.01
N SER A 582 -22.37 -11.42 40.79
CA SER A 582 -21.47 -10.30 40.61
C SER A 582 -20.03 -10.68 40.93
N PHE A 583 -19.06 -9.96 40.36
CA PHE A 583 -17.68 -9.98 40.85
C PHE A 583 -17.67 -9.58 42.33
N GLN A 584 -16.95 -10.31 43.18
CA GLN A 584 -16.83 -9.96 44.59
C GLN A 584 -16.12 -8.60 44.70
N ARG A 585 -16.66 -7.68 45.50
CA ARG A 585 -15.95 -6.43 45.83
C ARG A 585 -14.74 -6.80 46.68
N GLU A 586 -13.57 -6.28 46.30
CA GLU A 586 -12.40 -6.29 47.18
C GLU A 586 -12.73 -5.47 48.44
N GLU A 587 -12.43 -6.03 49.62
CA GLU A 587 -12.52 -5.31 50.92
C GLU A 587 -11.31 -4.41 51.15
#